data_AF-A0A7J9WAS8-F1
#
_entry.id   AF-A0A7J9WAS8-F1
#
_cell.length_a   1.000
_cell.length_b   1.000
_cell.length_c   1.000
_cell.angle_alpha   90.00
_cell.angle_beta   90.00
_cell.angle_gamma   90.00
#
_symmetry.space_group_name_H-M   'P 1'
#
loop_
_entity.id
_entity.type
_entity.pdbx_description
1 polymer ?
#
loop_
_entity_poly.entity_id
_entity_poly.type
_entity_poly.pdbx_seq_one_letter_code
_entity_poly.pdbx_strand_id
1 'polypeptide(L)'
;MLRTDLPDHRRATEGELLTGLRGRDPLALAETFHRTIPAAHAIARRVLSSSAEVEALLREVYGELWASPPDDDTALEGWVRSRCFEIAGAELRERNAPPASPSLTALLPELPRPDVRYLDAAERALTELGDGQRRALLLAHDKGVATEEQNAADAHGALTDALLALAGPEPGAEPPQPQACEDVPLLADWVLGLLPGQRAASIAAEIAARPECAGVTRALRRGRRRLEGLPPTPDMGQRVLVTVLAAAPATVSATAAAGAGAALGGQG
;
A
#
# COMPACT_ATOMS: atom_id res chain seq x y z
N MET A 1 9.99 -29.44 17.52
CA MET A 1 9.02 -29.80 16.47
C MET A 1 8.67 -28.52 15.72
N LEU A 2 9.09 -28.38 14.46
CA LEU A 2 8.57 -27.32 13.59
C LEU A 2 7.13 -27.70 13.25
N ARG A 3 6.15 -26.84 13.61
CA ARG A 3 4.77 -26.97 13.14
C ARG A 3 4.78 -26.83 11.61
N THR A 4 4.55 -27.93 10.91
CA THR A 4 4.39 -27.98 9.44
C THR A 4 2.99 -27.55 8.99
N ASP A 5 2.14 -27.23 9.95
CA ASP A 5 0.71 -26.95 9.84
C ASP A 5 0.42 -25.43 9.86
N LEU A 6 1.45 -24.60 9.73
CA LEU A 6 1.29 -23.15 9.58
C LEU A 6 0.89 -22.81 8.11
N PRO A 7 -0.17 -22.04 7.90
CA PRO A 7 -0.57 -21.61 6.55
C PRO A 7 0.52 -20.75 5.90
N ASP A 8 0.82 -21.04 4.62
CA ASP A 8 1.80 -20.30 3.81
C ASP A 8 1.09 -19.19 3.01
N HIS A 9 1.24 -17.95 3.46
CA HIS A 9 0.60 -16.79 2.84
C HIS A 9 1.36 -16.19 1.66
N ARG A 10 2.54 -16.70 1.28
CA ARG A 10 3.38 -16.11 0.21
C ARG A 10 2.70 -16.04 -1.16
N ARG A 11 1.65 -16.83 -1.37
CA ARG A 11 0.82 -16.84 -2.59
C ARG A 11 -0.64 -16.53 -2.32
N ALA A 12 -0.98 -16.13 -1.08
CA ALA A 12 -2.33 -15.79 -0.71
C ALA A 12 -2.84 -14.61 -1.55
N THR A 13 -4.08 -14.71 -1.99
CA THR A 13 -4.88 -13.60 -2.50
C THR A 13 -5.14 -12.58 -1.40
N GLU A 14 -5.55 -11.37 -1.80
CA GLU A 14 -5.90 -10.32 -0.82
C GLU A 14 -7.03 -10.75 0.12
N GLY A 15 -8.06 -11.45 -0.39
CA GLY A 15 -9.16 -11.96 0.44
C GLY A 15 -8.71 -13.02 1.45
N GLU A 16 -7.75 -13.88 1.09
CA GLU A 16 -7.15 -14.85 2.02
C GLU A 16 -6.34 -14.15 3.11
N LEU A 17 -5.61 -13.08 2.77
CA LEU A 17 -4.90 -12.26 3.75
C LEU A 17 -5.86 -11.55 4.71
N LEU A 18 -6.93 -10.95 4.20
CA LEU A 18 -7.97 -10.31 5.03
C LEU A 18 -8.65 -11.32 5.97
N THR A 19 -8.96 -12.52 5.45
CA THR A 19 -9.49 -13.62 6.27
C THR A 19 -8.51 -14.01 7.38
N GLY A 20 -7.22 -14.14 7.07
CA GLY A 20 -6.17 -14.42 8.04
C GLY A 20 -6.02 -13.32 9.09
N LEU A 21 -6.04 -12.04 8.69
CA LEU A 21 -5.99 -10.89 9.59
C LEU A 21 -7.17 -10.89 10.57
N ARG A 22 -8.40 -11.10 10.08
CA ARG A 22 -9.60 -11.21 10.94
C ARG A 22 -9.52 -12.41 11.88
N GLY A 23 -8.93 -13.51 11.40
CA GLY A 23 -8.62 -14.71 12.18
C GLY A 23 -7.45 -14.57 13.16
N ARG A 24 -6.81 -13.39 13.25
CA ARG A 24 -5.62 -13.14 14.07
C ARG A 24 -4.46 -14.08 13.73
N ASP A 25 -4.24 -14.34 12.45
CA ASP A 25 -3.08 -15.08 11.96
C ASP A 25 -1.85 -14.14 11.83
N PRO A 26 -0.80 -14.33 12.66
CA PRO A 26 0.40 -13.50 12.59
C PRO A 26 1.15 -13.61 11.27
N LEU A 27 1.03 -14.73 10.55
CA LEU A 27 1.67 -14.91 9.24
C LEU A 27 0.94 -14.13 8.15
N ALA A 28 -0.38 -13.99 8.25
CA ALA A 28 -1.15 -13.12 7.36
C ALA A 28 -0.78 -11.65 7.56
N LEU A 29 -0.56 -11.21 8.82
CA LEU A 29 -0.06 -9.87 9.11
C LEU A 29 1.35 -9.67 8.56
N ALA A 30 2.26 -10.61 8.78
CA ALA A 30 3.64 -10.51 8.29
C ALA A 30 3.69 -10.40 6.76
N GLU A 31 2.91 -11.22 6.06
CA GLU A 31 2.82 -11.16 4.60
C GLU A 31 2.19 -9.85 4.12
N THR A 32 1.10 -9.42 4.74
CA THR A 32 0.45 -8.13 4.41
C THR A 32 1.44 -6.99 4.58
N PHE A 33 2.14 -6.94 5.72
CA PHE A 33 3.19 -5.97 5.99
C PHE A 33 4.26 -5.97 4.90
N HIS A 34 4.80 -7.13 4.51
CA HIS A 34 5.83 -7.18 3.47
C HIS A 34 5.33 -6.64 2.12
N ARG A 35 4.06 -6.86 1.78
CA ARG A 35 3.47 -6.37 0.52
C ARG A 35 3.22 -4.87 0.53
N THR A 36 2.79 -4.32 1.67
CA THR A 36 2.36 -2.92 1.75
C THR A 36 3.41 -1.97 2.31
N ILE A 37 4.48 -2.47 2.94
CA ILE A 37 5.48 -1.62 3.60
C ILE A 37 6.21 -0.64 2.68
N PRO A 38 6.53 -0.93 1.40
CA PRO A 38 7.15 0.07 0.54
C PRO A 38 6.26 1.31 0.35
N ALA A 39 4.96 1.09 0.12
CA ALA A 39 3.96 2.15 -0.02
C ALA A 39 3.79 2.94 1.28
N ALA A 40 3.59 2.24 2.40
CA ALA A 40 3.40 2.84 3.72
C ALA A 40 4.57 3.74 4.12
N HIS A 41 5.79 3.22 3.96
CA HIS A 41 7.01 3.94 4.31
C HIS A 41 7.25 5.14 3.40
N ALA A 42 6.97 5.01 2.10
CA ALA A 42 7.08 6.14 1.17
C ALA A 42 6.20 7.32 1.60
N ILE A 43 4.94 7.05 1.97
CA ILE A 43 4.02 8.08 2.45
C ILE A 43 4.49 8.65 3.77
N ALA A 44 4.83 7.79 4.73
CA ALA A 44 5.32 8.21 6.03
C ALA A 44 6.52 9.17 5.91
N ARG A 45 7.47 8.87 5.01
CA ARG A 45 8.66 9.72 4.75
C ARG A 45 8.35 11.02 4.01
N ARG A 46 7.25 11.06 3.26
CA ARG A 46 6.79 12.27 2.57
C ARG A 46 6.05 13.20 3.53
N VAL A 47 5.31 12.65 4.49
CA VAL A 47 4.59 13.44 5.50
C VAL A 47 5.52 13.84 6.66
N LEU A 48 6.30 12.91 7.20
CA LEU A 48 7.12 13.07 8.41
C LEU A 48 8.61 13.06 8.11
N SER A 49 9.36 13.95 8.76
CA SER A 49 10.80 14.11 8.53
C SER A 49 11.67 13.20 9.40
N SER A 50 11.20 12.83 10.59
CA SER A 50 11.93 12.00 11.55
C SER A 50 11.73 10.51 11.30
N SER A 51 12.83 9.75 11.29
CA SER A 51 12.76 8.28 11.23
C SER A 51 12.04 7.67 12.44
N ALA A 52 12.09 8.31 13.60
CA ALA A 52 11.42 7.83 14.80
C ALA A 52 9.90 8.04 14.72
N GLU A 53 9.46 9.18 14.18
CA GLU A 53 8.03 9.45 13.93
C GLU A 53 7.48 8.51 12.85
N VAL A 54 8.25 8.26 11.79
CA VAL A 54 7.90 7.28 10.75
C VAL A 54 7.71 5.88 11.33
N GLU A 55 8.62 5.42 12.18
CA GLU A 55 8.47 4.11 12.82
C GLU A 55 7.26 4.05 13.77
N ALA A 56 7.00 5.13 14.52
CA ALA A 56 5.83 5.23 15.39
C ALA A 56 4.52 5.17 14.58
N LEU A 57 4.42 5.94 13.50
CA LEU A 57 3.27 5.91 12.58
C LEU A 57 3.04 4.52 12.00
N LEU A 58 4.11 3.84 11.55
CA LEU A 58 3.97 2.49 11.00
C LEU A 58 3.48 1.49 12.05
N ARG A 59 3.94 1.59 13.31
CA ARG A 59 3.40 0.76 14.40
C ARG A 59 1.92 1.03 14.64
N GLU A 60 1.49 2.28 14.58
CA GLU A 60 0.08 2.65 14.75
C GLU A 60 -0.78 2.11 13.61
N VAL A 61 -0.39 2.36 12.35
CA VAL A 61 -1.14 1.90 11.17
C VAL A 61 -1.24 0.37 11.13
N TYR A 62 -0.13 -0.36 11.33
CA TYR A 62 -0.18 -1.82 11.34
C TYR A 62 -0.83 -2.38 12.62
N GLY A 63 -0.79 -1.63 13.72
CA GLY A 63 -1.53 -1.92 14.94
C GLY A 63 -3.04 -1.85 14.72
N GLU A 64 -3.51 -0.81 14.04
CA GLU A 64 -4.91 -0.66 13.63
C GLU A 64 -5.31 -1.72 12.60
N LEU A 65 -4.47 -1.97 11.58
CA LEU A 65 -4.74 -3.03 10.59
C LEU A 65 -4.92 -4.39 11.28
N TRP A 66 -4.06 -4.68 12.26
CA TRP A 66 -4.20 -5.88 13.06
C TRP A 66 -5.49 -5.85 13.86
N ALA A 67 -5.75 -4.77 14.60
CA ALA A 67 -6.90 -4.62 15.49
C ALA A 67 -8.25 -4.68 14.75
N SER A 68 -8.36 -4.04 13.60
CA SER A 68 -9.58 -3.89 12.81
C SER A 68 -9.24 -3.88 11.32
N PRO A 69 -9.03 -5.07 10.71
CA PRO A 69 -8.76 -5.17 9.28
C PRO A 69 -9.91 -4.58 8.46
N PRO A 70 -9.65 -3.98 7.28
CA PRO A 70 -10.70 -3.39 6.47
C PRO A 70 -11.64 -4.45 5.87
N ASP A 71 -12.74 -3.98 5.30
CA ASP A 71 -13.70 -4.81 4.57
C ASP A 71 -13.13 -5.29 3.23
N ASP A 72 -13.74 -6.34 2.65
CA ASP A 72 -13.27 -6.99 1.42
C ASP A 72 -13.28 -6.07 0.18
N ASP A 73 -14.07 -5.00 0.23
CA ASP A 73 -14.16 -4.01 -0.84
C ASP A 73 -13.04 -2.95 -0.80
N THR A 74 -12.16 -3.00 0.19
CA THR A 74 -11.03 -2.07 0.33
C THR A 74 -9.71 -2.77 0.05
N ALA A 75 -8.93 -2.25 -0.90
CA ALA A 75 -7.59 -2.75 -1.18
C ALA A 75 -6.65 -2.54 0.03
N LEU A 76 -5.86 -3.56 0.41
CA LEU A 76 -4.97 -3.47 1.58
C LEU A 76 -3.93 -2.36 1.42
N GLU A 77 -3.32 -2.26 0.24
CA GLU A 77 -2.33 -1.21 -0.01
C GLU A 77 -2.98 0.18 0.01
N GLY A 78 -4.11 0.37 -0.67
CA GLY A 78 -4.88 1.61 -0.62
C GLY A 78 -5.28 2.02 0.81
N TRP A 79 -5.73 1.07 1.63
CA TRP A 79 -6.05 1.29 3.03
C TRP A 79 -4.82 1.78 3.82
N VAL A 80 -3.69 1.09 3.70
CA VAL A 80 -2.45 1.48 4.41
C VAL A 80 -1.97 2.87 3.97
N ARG A 81 -2.07 3.18 2.67
CA ARG A 81 -1.72 4.50 2.13
C ARG A 81 -2.58 5.60 2.76
N SER A 82 -3.90 5.43 2.67
CA SER A 82 -4.86 6.38 3.24
C SER A 82 -4.62 6.56 4.74
N ARG A 83 -4.42 5.46 5.48
CA ARG A 83 -4.27 5.54 6.92
C ARG A 83 -2.97 6.20 7.38
N CYS A 84 -1.85 5.95 6.69
CA CYS A 84 -0.62 6.69 6.91
C CYS A 84 -0.82 8.20 6.72
N PHE A 85 -1.51 8.61 5.66
CA PHE A 85 -1.75 10.02 5.37
C PHE A 85 -2.70 10.68 6.38
N GLU A 86 -3.78 10.01 6.75
CA GLU A 86 -4.78 10.51 7.70
C GLU A 86 -4.18 10.77 9.08
N ILE A 87 -3.51 9.76 9.66
CA ILE A 87 -2.94 9.84 11.01
C ILE A 87 -1.84 10.89 11.05
N ALA A 88 -0.85 10.80 10.15
CA ALA A 88 0.26 11.74 10.13
C ALA A 88 -0.18 13.17 9.78
N GLY A 89 -1.14 13.32 8.87
CA GLY A 89 -1.73 14.62 8.54
C GLY A 89 -2.48 15.24 9.72
N ALA A 90 -3.21 14.44 10.51
CA ALA A 90 -3.84 14.91 11.74
C ALA A 90 -2.80 15.38 12.77
N GLU A 91 -1.73 14.61 12.96
CA GLU A 91 -0.63 14.97 13.86
C GLU A 91 0.07 16.27 13.43
N LEU A 92 0.27 16.48 12.14
CA LEU A 92 0.84 17.73 11.62
C LEU A 92 -0.10 18.92 11.84
N ARG A 93 -1.41 18.75 11.69
CA ARG A 93 -2.41 19.80 11.98
C ARG A 93 -2.42 20.17 13.45
N GLU A 94 -2.40 19.18 14.34
CA GLU A 94 -2.37 19.41 15.78
C GLU A 94 -1.13 20.21 16.20
N ARG A 95 0.02 19.90 15.61
CA ARG A 95 1.30 20.57 15.90
C ARG A 95 1.52 21.85 15.08
N ASN A 96 0.63 22.14 14.13
CA ASN A 96 0.82 23.16 13.09
C ASN A 96 2.21 23.09 12.43
N ALA A 97 2.61 21.88 12.03
CA ALA A 97 3.93 21.59 11.45
C ALA A 97 3.83 21.36 9.94
N PRO A 98 4.85 21.73 9.15
CA PRO A 98 4.86 21.47 7.71
C PRO A 98 5.07 19.97 7.42
N PRO A 99 4.50 19.44 6.31
CA PRO A 99 4.88 18.11 5.82
C PRO A 99 6.33 18.11 5.35
N ALA A 100 7.01 16.96 5.37
CA ALA A 100 8.41 16.86 4.91
C ALA A 100 8.56 17.15 3.40
N SER A 101 7.57 16.74 2.60
CA SER A 101 7.53 16.93 1.16
C SER A 101 6.82 18.24 0.77
N PRO A 102 7.44 19.10 -0.07
CA PRO A 102 6.81 20.29 -0.63
C PRO A 102 5.55 20.00 -1.44
N SER A 103 5.56 18.92 -2.22
CA SER A 103 4.43 18.57 -3.10
C SER A 103 3.15 18.26 -2.31
N LEU A 104 3.24 17.82 -1.05
CA LEU A 104 2.08 17.60 -0.18
C LEU A 104 1.35 18.88 0.26
N THR A 105 1.92 20.07 0.04
CA THR A 105 1.21 21.35 0.25
C THR A 105 -0.10 21.41 -0.54
N ALA A 106 -0.19 20.72 -1.68
CA ALA A 106 -1.42 20.64 -2.47
C ALA A 106 -2.54 19.84 -1.79
N LEU A 107 -2.20 18.88 -0.91
CA LEU A 107 -3.15 18.05 -0.17
C LEU A 107 -3.41 18.55 1.27
N LEU A 108 -2.47 19.32 1.82
CA LEU A 108 -2.52 19.90 3.17
C LEU A 108 -2.32 21.43 3.11
N PRO A 109 -3.16 22.17 2.37
CA PRO A 109 -2.96 23.61 2.10
C PRO A 109 -3.06 24.49 3.36
N GLU A 110 -3.68 23.99 4.42
CA GLU A 110 -3.84 24.64 5.72
C GLU A 110 -2.55 24.69 6.54
N LEU A 111 -1.59 23.81 6.23
CA LEU A 111 -0.35 23.70 6.98
C LEU A 111 0.71 24.69 6.48
N PRO A 112 1.70 25.03 7.32
CA PRO A 112 2.87 25.77 6.86
C PRO A 112 3.56 25.04 5.70
N ARG A 113 4.17 25.80 4.80
CA ARG A 113 5.01 25.23 3.74
C ARG A 113 6.35 24.78 4.32
N PRO A 114 6.88 23.61 3.91
CA PRO A 114 8.21 23.22 4.34
C PRO A 114 9.29 24.12 3.76
N ASP A 115 10.28 24.48 4.57
CA ASP A 115 11.50 25.16 4.13
C ASP A 115 12.46 24.13 3.52
N VAL A 116 12.42 23.98 2.20
CA VAL A 116 13.24 22.98 1.48
C VAL A 116 14.28 23.67 0.62
N ARG A 117 15.54 23.53 1.03
CA ARG A 117 16.70 24.06 0.28
C ARG A 117 17.09 23.20 -0.92
N TYR A 118 16.82 21.90 -0.86
CA TYR A 118 17.16 20.93 -1.90
C TYR A 118 16.04 19.93 -2.08
N LEU A 119 15.56 19.79 -3.31
CA LEU A 119 14.60 18.76 -3.69
C LEU A 119 15.35 17.47 -4.02
N ASP A 120 14.90 16.36 -3.45
CA ASP A 120 15.37 15.04 -3.87
C ASP A 120 14.94 14.72 -5.32
N ALA A 121 15.36 13.57 -5.83
CA ALA A 121 15.06 13.19 -7.21
C ALA A 121 13.56 12.93 -7.46
N ALA A 122 12.81 12.50 -6.44
CA ALA A 122 11.38 12.24 -6.56
C ALA A 122 10.60 13.56 -6.56
N GLU A 123 10.91 14.48 -5.64
CA GLU A 123 10.28 15.80 -5.60
C GLU A 123 10.55 16.61 -6.87
N ARG A 124 11.77 16.58 -7.41
CA ARG A 124 12.06 17.24 -8.70
C ARG A 124 11.19 16.69 -9.82
N ALA A 125 11.07 15.37 -9.92
CA ALA A 125 10.24 14.75 -10.93
C ALA A 125 8.75 15.11 -10.75
N LEU A 126 8.27 15.23 -9.51
CA LEU A 126 6.91 15.71 -9.21
C LEU A 126 6.70 17.18 -9.64
N THR A 127 7.71 18.03 -9.53
CA THR A 127 7.60 19.45 -9.98
C THR A 127 7.54 19.61 -11.49
N GLU A 128 8.00 18.61 -12.25
CA GLU A 128 7.96 18.60 -13.72
C GLU A 128 6.59 18.14 -14.27
N LEU A 129 5.75 17.53 -13.42
CA LEU A 129 4.40 17.09 -13.80
C LEU A 129 3.44 18.27 -13.96
N GLY A 130 2.54 18.15 -14.93
CA GLY A 130 1.40 19.07 -15.06
C GLY A 130 0.48 19.01 -13.84
N ASP A 131 -0.27 20.08 -13.57
CA ASP A 131 -1.08 20.19 -12.34
C ASP A 131 -2.10 19.05 -12.19
N GLY A 132 -2.73 18.63 -13.29
CA GLY A 132 -3.68 17.50 -13.31
C GLY A 132 -2.99 16.16 -12.99
N GLN A 133 -1.86 15.89 -13.64
CA GLN A 133 -1.02 14.70 -13.41
C GLN A 133 -0.53 14.63 -11.97
N ARG A 134 0.02 15.73 -11.46
CA ARG A 134 0.50 15.84 -10.08
C ARG A 134 -0.65 15.64 -9.10
N ARG A 135 -1.79 16.30 -9.29
CA ARG A 135 -2.96 16.12 -8.41
C ARG A 135 -3.44 14.67 -8.39
N ALA A 136 -3.61 14.05 -9.56
CA ALA A 136 -4.09 12.68 -9.67
C ALA A 136 -3.13 11.69 -8.97
N LEU A 137 -1.83 11.89 -9.18
CA LEU A 137 -0.79 11.10 -8.54
C LEU A 137 -0.76 11.28 -7.03
N LEU A 138 -0.77 12.52 -6.51
CA LEU A 138 -0.75 12.76 -5.07
C LEU A 138 -1.98 12.16 -4.38
N LEU A 139 -3.17 12.28 -4.99
CA LEU A 139 -4.38 11.66 -4.45
C LEU A 139 -4.29 10.12 -4.44
N ALA A 140 -3.84 9.51 -5.54
CA ALA A 140 -3.73 8.06 -5.64
C ALA A 140 -2.59 7.49 -4.78
N HIS A 141 -1.37 8.01 -4.95
CA HIS A 141 -0.18 7.52 -4.27
C HIS A 141 -0.15 7.90 -2.80
N ASP A 142 -0.33 9.19 -2.48
CA ASP A 142 -0.11 9.67 -1.11
C ASP A 142 -1.36 9.55 -0.23
N LYS A 143 -2.55 9.78 -0.79
CA LYS A 143 -3.81 9.71 -0.04
C LYS A 143 -4.55 8.36 -0.20
N GLY A 144 -4.09 7.48 -1.09
CA GLY A 144 -4.74 6.18 -1.35
C GLY A 144 -6.10 6.27 -2.03
N VAL A 145 -6.42 7.39 -2.71
CA VAL A 145 -7.73 7.63 -3.36
C VAL A 145 -7.69 7.18 -4.81
N ALA A 146 -8.45 6.13 -5.14
CA ALA A 146 -8.57 5.62 -6.50
C ALA A 146 -9.10 6.69 -7.47
N THR A 147 -8.68 6.65 -8.74
CA THR A 147 -9.01 7.68 -9.74
C THR A 147 -10.50 7.92 -9.94
N GLU A 148 -11.32 6.87 -9.79
CA GLU A 148 -12.79 6.95 -9.85
C GLU A 148 -13.39 7.85 -8.74
N GLU A 149 -12.70 8.01 -7.62
CA GLU A 149 -13.14 8.78 -6.44
C GLU A 149 -12.59 10.22 -6.42
N GLN A 150 -11.71 10.59 -7.35
CA GLN A 150 -11.01 11.87 -7.33
C GLN A 150 -11.83 13.07 -7.84
N ASN A 151 -13.07 12.83 -8.28
CA ASN A 151 -13.99 13.83 -8.82
C ASN A 151 -13.35 14.69 -9.92
N ALA A 152 -12.60 14.06 -10.83
CA ALA A 152 -11.96 14.72 -11.97
C ALA A 152 -12.15 13.88 -13.23
N ALA A 153 -12.63 14.51 -14.31
CA ALA A 153 -13.02 13.82 -15.54
C ALA A 153 -11.90 13.01 -16.19
N ASP A 154 -10.64 13.43 -16.01
CA ASP A 154 -9.45 12.80 -16.62
C ASP A 154 -8.46 12.27 -15.55
N ALA A 155 -8.94 11.89 -14.37
CA ALA A 155 -8.07 11.39 -13.30
C ALA A 155 -7.26 10.15 -13.73
N HIS A 156 -7.88 9.25 -14.50
CA HIS A 156 -7.26 8.02 -14.96
C HIS A 156 -6.11 8.26 -15.95
N GLY A 157 -6.36 9.07 -17.00
CA GLY A 157 -5.34 9.47 -17.97
C GLY A 157 -4.21 10.24 -17.29
N ALA A 158 -4.56 11.23 -16.46
CA ALA A 158 -3.60 12.03 -15.72
C ALA A 158 -2.70 11.19 -14.79
N LEU A 159 -3.24 10.18 -14.10
CA LEU A 159 -2.44 9.29 -13.26
C LEU A 159 -1.49 8.40 -14.09
N THR A 160 -1.99 7.87 -15.21
CA THR A 160 -1.20 7.04 -16.12
C THR A 160 -0.03 7.84 -16.69
N ASP A 161 -0.29 9.04 -17.19
CA ASP A 161 0.74 9.94 -17.71
C ASP A 161 1.74 10.35 -16.63
N ALA A 162 1.28 10.61 -15.40
CA ALA A 162 2.16 10.93 -14.29
C ALA A 162 3.16 9.81 -14.02
N LEU A 163 2.68 8.55 -13.93
CA LEU A 163 3.55 7.39 -13.69
C LEU A 163 4.50 7.11 -14.86
N LEU A 164 4.06 7.32 -16.11
CA LEU A 164 4.91 7.19 -17.28
C LEU A 164 6.00 8.27 -17.31
N ALA A 165 5.67 9.53 -17.00
CA ALA A 165 6.62 10.62 -16.90
C ALA A 165 7.67 10.33 -15.81
N LEU A 166 7.24 9.85 -14.65
CA LEU A 166 8.13 9.46 -13.55
C LEU A 166 9.03 8.27 -13.90
N ALA A 167 8.56 7.34 -14.73
CA ALA A 167 9.36 6.20 -15.14
C ALA A 167 10.63 6.63 -15.89
N GLY A 168 10.56 7.74 -16.63
CA GLY A 168 11.64 8.26 -17.46
C GLY A 168 12.05 7.32 -18.60
N PRO A 169 13.03 7.73 -19.42
CA PRO A 169 13.56 6.88 -20.48
C PRO A 169 14.33 5.69 -19.91
N GLU A 170 14.16 4.51 -20.51
CA GLU A 170 14.94 3.32 -20.20
C GLU A 170 16.06 3.16 -21.25
N PRO A 171 17.35 3.14 -20.85
CA PRO A 171 18.46 3.04 -21.80
C PRO A 171 18.35 1.76 -22.64
N GLY A 172 18.31 1.91 -23.97
CA GLY A 172 18.27 0.77 -24.89
C GLY A 172 16.92 0.06 -25.01
N ALA A 173 15.85 0.61 -24.43
CA ALA A 173 14.50 0.12 -24.63
C ALA A 173 13.67 1.09 -25.47
N GLU A 174 12.76 0.55 -26.28
CA GLU A 174 11.75 1.36 -26.95
C GLU A 174 10.83 2.03 -25.91
N PRO A 175 10.40 3.28 -26.14
CA PRO A 175 9.46 3.94 -25.26
C PRO A 175 8.16 3.13 -25.18
N PRO A 176 7.53 3.04 -24.00
CA PRO A 176 6.24 2.37 -23.89
C PRO A 176 5.24 3.07 -24.80
N GLN A 177 4.44 2.28 -25.52
CA GLN A 177 3.33 2.78 -26.35
C GLN A 177 2.07 2.82 -25.49
N PRO A 178 1.61 3.98 -24.99
CA PRO A 178 0.47 4.05 -24.06
C PRO A 178 -0.80 3.40 -24.64
N GLN A 179 -0.99 3.53 -25.95
CA GLN A 179 -2.11 2.94 -26.70
C GLN A 179 -2.16 1.40 -26.64
N ALA A 180 -1.09 0.72 -26.25
CA ALA A 180 -1.07 -0.75 -26.16
C ALA A 180 -2.01 -1.30 -25.07
N CYS A 181 -2.35 -0.47 -24.06
CA CYS A 181 -3.24 -0.83 -22.95
C CYS A 181 -4.29 0.24 -22.66
N GLU A 182 -4.61 1.11 -23.61
CA GLU A 182 -5.54 2.22 -23.40
C GLU A 182 -6.95 1.76 -23.02
N ASP A 183 -7.31 0.56 -23.47
CA ASP A 183 -8.56 -0.12 -23.18
C ASP A 183 -8.56 -0.93 -21.87
N VAL A 184 -7.44 -0.93 -21.11
CA VAL A 184 -7.37 -1.52 -19.77
C VAL A 184 -7.62 -0.42 -18.73
N PRO A 185 -8.88 -0.17 -18.34
CA PRO A 185 -9.18 0.89 -17.40
C PRO A 185 -8.52 0.60 -16.05
N LEU A 186 -8.16 1.66 -15.32
CA LEU A 186 -7.62 1.59 -13.96
C LEU A 186 -6.27 0.84 -13.84
N LEU A 187 -5.55 0.64 -14.94
CA LEU A 187 -4.22 0.01 -14.91
C LEU A 187 -3.26 0.70 -13.93
N ALA A 188 -3.29 2.04 -13.88
CA ALA A 188 -2.48 2.82 -12.96
C ALA A 188 -2.89 2.64 -11.49
N ASP A 189 -4.20 2.61 -11.20
CA ASP A 189 -4.74 2.31 -9.86
C ASP A 189 -4.36 0.90 -9.40
N TRP A 190 -4.43 -0.09 -10.31
CA TRP A 190 -3.97 -1.45 -10.06
C TRP A 190 -2.47 -1.50 -9.74
N VAL A 191 -1.63 -0.78 -10.51
CA VAL A 191 -0.19 -0.68 -10.23
C VAL A 191 0.09 -0.09 -8.86
N LEU A 192 -0.74 0.84 -8.38
CA LEU A 192 -0.64 1.45 -7.05
C LEU A 192 -1.36 0.67 -5.94
N GLY A 193 -1.91 -0.52 -6.24
CA GLY A 193 -2.60 -1.35 -5.25
C GLY A 193 -3.88 -0.74 -4.69
N LEU A 194 -4.58 0.08 -5.47
CA LEU A 194 -5.80 0.79 -5.05
C LEU A 194 -7.09 0.03 -5.40
N LEU A 195 -6.99 -1.09 -6.13
CA LEU A 195 -8.15 -1.88 -6.52
C LEU A 195 -8.32 -3.08 -5.58
N PRO A 196 -9.55 -3.36 -5.11
CA PRO A 196 -9.81 -4.51 -4.24
C PRO A 196 -9.69 -5.83 -5.01
N GLY A 197 -9.46 -6.91 -4.26
CA GLY A 197 -9.13 -8.26 -4.74
C GLY A 197 -9.71 -8.70 -6.09
N GLN A 198 -11.04 -8.72 -6.25
CA GLN A 198 -11.65 -9.23 -7.49
C GLN A 198 -11.38 -8.32 -8.70
N ARG A 199 -11.40 -6.99 -8.51
CA ARG A 199 -11.08 -6.02 -9.58
C ARG A 199 -9.60 -6.11 -9.93
N ALA A 200 -8.72 -6.18 -8.93
CA ALA A 200 -7.29 -6.35 -9.15
C ALA A 200 -6.93 -7.65 -9.87
N ALA A 201 -7.59 -8.76 -9.52
CA ALA A 201 -7.42 -10.06 -10.18
C ALA A 201 -7.87 -10.02 -11.64
N SER A 202 -8.96 -9.31 -11.93
CA SER A 202 -9.49 -9.14 -13.30
C SER A 202 -8.50 -8.39 -14.19
N ILE A 203 -7.96 -7.25 -13.71
CA ILE A 203 -6.93 -6.49 -14.44
C ILE A 203 -5.65 -7.34 -14.61
N ALA A 204 -5.23 -8.07 -13.58
CA ALA A 204 -4.06 -8.95 -13.69
C ALA A 204 -4.23 -10.04 -14.75
N ALA A 205 -5.42 -10.64 -14.85
CA ALA A 205 -5.73 -11.65 -15.87
C ALA A 205 -5.76 -11.06 -17.28
N GLU A 206 -6.33 -9.86 -17.44
CA GLU A 206 -6.37 -9.14 -18.70
C GLU A 206 -4.96 -8.80 -19.21
N ILE A 207 -4.10 -8.26 -18.34
CA ILE A 207 -2.70 -7.96 -18.67
C ILE A 207 -1.91 -9.24 -18.99
N ALA A 208 -2.15 -10.34 -18.27
CA ALA A 208 -1.50 -11.62 -18.54
C ALA A 208 -1.85 -12.18 -19.94
N ALA A 209 -3.05 -11.87 -20.45
CA ALA A 209 -3.48 -12.27 -21.78
C ALA A 209 -2.92 -11.39 -22.91
N ARG A 210 -2.25 -10.27 -22.59
CA ARG A 210 -1.86 -9.20 -23.52
C ARG A 210 -0.38 -8.86 -23.45
N PRO A 211 0.50 -9.59 -24.17
CA PRO A 211 1.94 -9.36 -24.15
C PRO A 211 2.36 -7.93 -24.50
N GLU A 212 1.59 -7.25 -25.37
CA GLU A 212 1.79 -5.85 -25.75
C GLU A 212 1.74 -4.90 -24.53
N CYS A 213 1.03 -5.28 -23.46
CA CYS A 213 0.93 -4.50 -22.24
C CYS A 213 2.13 -4.59 -21.30
N ALA A 214 3.06 -5.51 -21.57
CA ALA A 214 4.22 -5.71 -20.71
C ALA A 214 5.15 -4.49 -20.65
N GLY A 215 5.24 -3.70 -21.73
CA GLY A 215 6.03 -2.47 -21.78
C GLY A 215 5.45 -1.37 -20.88
N VAL A 216 4.17 -1.06 -21.06
CA VAL A 216 3.44 -0.04 -20.29
C VAL A 216 3.41 -0.42 -18.81
N THR A 217 3.06 -1.67 -18.48
CA THR A 217 3.01 -2.13 -17.08
C THR A 217 4.37 -2.03 -16.38
N ARG A 218 5.47 -2.37 -17.08
CA ARG A 218 6.82 -2.21 -16.52
C ARG A 218 7.17 -0.74 -16.31
N ALA A 219 6.80 0.14 -17.24
CA ALA A 219 7.01 1.58 -17.11
C ALA A 219 6.25 2.15 -15.91
N LEU A 220 4.95 1.88 -15.78
CA LEU A 220 4.14 2.34 -14.64
C LEU A 220 4.72 1.88 -13.29
N ARG A 221 5.13 0.60 -13.19
CA ARG A 221 5.79 0.06 -11.99
C ARG A 221 7.14 0.73 -11.70
N ARG A 222 7.90 1.15 -12.72
CA ARG A 222 9.12 1.95 -12.52
C ARG A 222 8.79 3.34 -11.98
N GLY A 223 7.75 4.00 -12.53
CA GLY A 223 7.25 5.27 -12.03
C GLY A 223 6.89 5.19 -10.54
N ARG A 224 6.11 4.17 -10.15
CA ARG A 224 5.81 3.86 -8.75
C ARG A 224 7.08 3.71 -7.90
N ARG A 225 8.02 2.85 -8.32
CA ARG A 225 9.27 2.62 -7.56
C ARG A 225 10.12 3.88 -7.36
N ARG A 226 10.07 4.81 -8.32
CA ARG A 226 10.82 6.08 -8.21
C ARG A 226 10.27 6.98 -7.11
N LEU A 227 8.98 6.88 -6.81
CA LEU A 227 8.35 7.58 -5.67
C LEU A 227 8.60 6.84 -4.36
N GLU A 228 8.49 5.52 -4.37
CA GLU A 228 8.56 4.73 -3.13
C GLU A 228 9.98 4.64 -2.55
N GLY A 229 11.00 4.80 -3.40
CA GLY A 229 12.39 4.81 -2.96
C GLY A 229 12.80 3.49 -2.32
N LEU A 230 13.62 3.57 -1.26
CA LEU A 230 14.04 2.39 -0.51
C LEU A 230 13.00 2.07 0.59
N PRO A 231 12.67 0.77 0.77
CA PRO A 231 11.85 0.34 1.90
C PRO A 231 12.56 0.66 3.24
N PRO A 232 11.85 0.61 4.38
CA PRO A 232 12.47 0.78 5.68
C PRO A 232 13.57 -0.26 5.88
N THR A 233 14.52 0.04 6.77
CA THR A 233 15.58 -0.93 7.09
C THR A 233 14.94 -2.22 7.63
N PRO A 234 15.52 -3.41 7.35
CA PRO A 234 14.96 -4.67 7.83
C PRO A 234 14.73 -4.70 9.35
N ASP A 235 15.64 -4.07 10.10
CA ASP A 235 15.59 -3.91 11.55
C ASP A 235 14.39 -3.06 12.01
N MET A 236 14.07 -1.95 11.32
CA MET A 236 12.85 -1.19 11.58
C MET A 236 11.59 -2.04 11.31
N GLY A 237 11.54 -2.73 10.16
CA GLY A 237 10.39 -3.55 9.80
C GLY A 237 10.11 -4.66 10.83
N GLN A 238 11.17 -5.32 11.31
CA GLN A 238 11.07 -6.33 12.36
C GLN A 238 10.56 -5.73 13.67
N ARG A 239 11.06 -4.56 14.09
CA ARG A 239 10.55 -3.89 15.31
C ARG A 239 9.09 -3.53 15.22
N VAL A 240 8.61 -3.05 14.07
CA VAL A 240 7.19 -2.75 13.85
C VAL A 240 6.34 -4.01 14.05
N LEU A 241 6.65 -5.09 13.33
CA LEU A 241 5.90 -6.34 13.41
C LEU A 241 5.90 -6.96 14.80
N VAL A 242 7.07 -7.03 15.45
CA VAL A 242 7.18 -7.60 16.81
C VAL A 242 6.37 -6.78 17.81
N THR A 243 6.41 -5.45 17.71
CA THR A 243 5.67 -4.57 18.63
C THR A 243 4.16 -4.74 18.45
N VAL A 244 3.68 -4.75 17.20
CA VAL A 244 2.25 -4.92 16.90
C VAL A 244 1.73 -6.27 17.39
N LEU A 245 2.46 -7.36 17.12
CA LEU A 245 2.05 -8.71 17.54
C LEU A 245 2.10 -8.89 19.06
N ALA A 246 3.06 -8.26 19.74
CA ALA A 246 3.18 -8.33 21.20
C ALA A 246 2.11 -7.51 21.94
N ALA A 247 1.58 -6.46 21.32
CA ALA A 247 0.57 -5.59 21.92
C ALA A 247 -0.84 -6.21 21.93
N ALA A 248 -1.09 -7.25 21.12
CA ALA A 248 -2.39 -7.90 21.04
C ALA A 248 -2.56 -8.98 22.12
N PRO A 249 -3.69 -9.01 22.86
CA PRO A 249 -3.95 -10.10 23.79
C PRO A 249 -4.08 -11.41 23.00
N ALA A 250 -3.28 -12.41 23.36
CA ALA A 250 -3.30 -13.72 22.74
C ALA A 250 -4.66 -14.39 22.92
N THR A 251 -5.53 -14.31 21.91
CA THR A 251 -6.69 -15.20 21.81
C THR A 251 -6.23 -16.47 21.10
N VAL A 252 -5.61 -17.36 21.88
CA VAL A 252 -5.40 -18.74 21.43
C VAL A 252 -6.79 -19.38 21.35
N SER A 253 -7.32 -19.52 20.14
CA SER A 253 -8.54 -20.29 19.91
C SER A 253 -8.24 -21.76 20.18
N ALA A 254 -8.58 -22.22 21.38
CA ALA A 254 -8.47 -23.62 21.77
C ALA A 254 -9.67 -24.40 21.20
N THR A 255 -9.61 -24.76 19.92
CA THR A 255 -10.52 -25.74 19.33
C THR A 255 -9.75 -26.96 18.86
N ALA A 256 -9.64 -27.97 19.74
CA ALA A 256 -9.77 -29.41 19.45
C ALA A 256 -9.25 -30.26 20.62
N ALA A 257 -10.07 -30.43 21.67
CA ALA A 257 -9.92 -31.53 22.63
C ALA A 257 -11.26 -31.86 23.27
N ALA A 258 -12.23 -32.28 22.45
CA ALA A 258 -13.46 -32.92 22.94
C ALA A 258 -13.94 -33.92 21.89
N GLY A 259 -13.35 -35.12 21.90
CA GLY A 259 -13.69 -36.14 20.92
C GLY A 259 -13.00 -37.48 21.12
N ALA A 260 -12.79 -37.92 22.36
CA ALA A 260 -12.45 -39.32 22.66
C ALA A 260 -12.74 -39.62 24.14
N GLY A 261 -13.97 -40.02 24.45
CA GLY A 261 -14.30 -40.42 25.82
C GLY A 261 -15.78 -40.64 26.10
N ALA A 262 -16.48 -41.45 25.29
CA ALA A 262 -17.69 -42.14 25.72
C ALA A 262 -18.16 -43.16 24.66
N ALA A 263 -17.68 -44.40 24.75
CA ALA A 263 -18.40 -45.58 24.28
C ALA A 263 -18.43 -46.55 25.48
N LEU A 264 -19.41 -46.37 26.37
CA LEU A 264 -20.63 -47.19 26.44
C LEU A 264 -20.31 -48.69 26.57
N GLY A 265 -20.23 -49.13 27.83
CA GLY A 265 -20.60 -50.49 28.19
C GLY A 265 -22.12 -50.65 28.17
N GLY A 266 -22.56 -51.90 27.99
CA GLY A 266 -23.87 -52.36 28.44
C GLY A 266 -24.91 -52.57 27.35
N GLN A 267 -25.05 -53.84 26.95
CA GLN A 267 -26.28 -54.64 26.79
C GLN A 267 -25.80 -56.01 26.28
N GLY A 268 -26.14 -57.14 26.91
CA GLY A 268 -27.49 -57.59 27.21
C GLY A 268 -27.75 -58.78 26.30
#